data_AF-A0A871BGC3-F1
#
_entry.id   AF-A0A871BGC3-F1
#
_cell.length_a   1.000
_cell.length_b   1.000
_cell.length_c   1.000
_cell.angle_alpha   90.00
_cell.angle_beta   90.00
_cell.angle_gamma   90.00
#
_symmetry.space_group_name_H-M   'P 1'
#
loop_
_entity.id
_entity.type
_entity.pdbx_description
1 polymer ?
#
loop_
_entity_poly.entity_id
_entity_poly.type
_entity_poly.pdbx_seq_one_letter_code
_entity_poly.pdbx_strand_id
1 'polypeptide(L)'
;MSDEADRATVQTYLPAHQKAIWKDHADRLGMSQSEFVRTMVQAGRRDFDVPARGDETATTPGVDGVETGLQNGGSNQDDEGENNGQFEARIVEALAVDSHRSWDDLVSALTDDIEDRLESTLQELQSSGRVVYSGRHGGYTLAERDGR
;
A
#
# COMPACT_ATOMS: atom_id res chain seq x y z
N MET A 1 33.10 18.05 15.52
CA MET A 1 32.83 16.60 15.47
C MET A 1 31.41 16.47 15.00
N SER A 2 31.22 16.19 13.71
CA SER A 2 29.90 16.09 13.10
C SER A 2 29.80 14.72 12.46
N ASP A 3 29.37 13.72 13.26
CA ASP A 3 28.72 12.54 12.71
C ASP A 3 27.29 12.97 12.30
N GLU A 4 27.19 13.80 11.26
CA GLU A 4 25.92 14.00 10.56
C GLU A 4 25.74 12.81 9.61
N ALA A 5 25.61 11.64 10.23
CA ALA A 5 25.69 10.34 9.60
C ALA A 5 24.58 10.13 8.57
N ASP A 6 24.94 9.44 7.48
CA ASP A 6 24.11 9.01 6.36
C ASP A 6 22.69 8.57 6.78
N ARG A 7 21.72 9.48 6.66
CA ARG A 7 20.30 9.18 6.82
C ARG A 7 19.69 8.91 5.45
N ALA A 8 19.17 7.70 5.26
CA ALA A 8 18.37 7.35 4.09
C ALA A 8 16.88 7.36 4.46
N THR A 9 16.04 7.89 3.58
CA THR A 9 14.59 7.87 3.74
C THR A 9 14.05 6.53 3.24
N VAL A 10 13.19 5.89 4.03
CA VAL A 10 12.47 4.67 3.64
C VAL A 10 10.99 5.01 3.51
N GLN A 11 10.39 4.73 2.36
CA GLN A 11 8.95 4.87 2.12
C GLN A 11 8.35 3.49 1.87
N THR A 12 7.17 3.25 2.43
CA THR A 12 6.40 2.01 2.19
C THR A 12 4.92 2.34 2.13
N TYR A 13 4.17 1.57 1.36
CA TYR A 13 2.72 1.68 1.30
C TYR A 13 2.09 0.87 2.44
N LEU A 14 1.04 1.43 3.04
CA LEU A 14 0.30 0.83 4.15
C LEU A 14 -1.20 1.13 3.95
N PRO A 15 -2.11 0.19 4.24
CA PRO A 15 -3.54 0.47 4.18
C PRO A 15 -3.92 1.73 4.98
N ALA A 16 -4.78 2.57 4.41
CA ALA A 16 -5.13 3.88 4.97
C ALA A 16 -5.69 3.80 6.40
N HIS A 17 -6.48 2.76 6.69
CA HIS A 17 -7.04 2.53 8.03
C HIS A 17 -5.95 2.25 9.07
N GLN A 18 -4.91 1.49 8.70
CA GLN A 18 -3.82 1.13 9.58
C GLN A 18 -2.93 2.36 9.87
N LYS A 19 -2.69 3.20 8.86
CA LYS A 19 -2.01 4.49 9.04
C LYS A 19 -2.75 5.40 10.02
N ALA A 20 -4.09 5.42 9.97
CA ALA A 20 -4.90 6.23 10.88
C ALA A 20 -4.74 5.78 12.35
N ILE A 21 -4.72 4.47 12.61
CA ILE A 21 -4.48 3.90 13.94
C ILE A 21 -3.10 4.30 14.47
N TRP A 22 -2.07 4.21 13.64
CA TRP A 22 -0.71 4.58 14.02
C TRP A 22 -0.56 6.06 14.30
N LYS A 23 -1.25 6.91 13.54
CA LYS A 23 -1.27 8.35 13.77
C LYS A 23 -1.85 8.68 15.15
N ASP A 24 -3.00 8.09 15.49
CA ASP A 24 -3.63 8.26 16.81
C ASP A 24 -2.70 7.79 17.95
N HIS A 25 -1.97 6.69 17.75
CA HIS A 25 -0.99 6.20 18.72
C HIS A 25 0.22 7.13 18.87
N ALA A 26 0.73 7.68 17.76
CA ALA A 26 1.82 8.65 17.79
C ALA A 26 1.40 9.94 18.52
N ASP A 27 0.19 10.43 18.24
CA ASP A 27 -0.39 11.61 18.90
C ASP A 27 -0.53 11.39 20.42
N ARG A 28 -0.99 10.20 20.84
CA ARG A 28 -1.08 9.82 22.26
C ARG A 28 0.28 9.80 22.96
N LEU A 29 1.34 9.44 22.24
CA LEU A 29 2.71 9.39 22.75
C LEU A 29 3.45 10.73 22.60
N GLY A 30 2.83 11.74 21.98
CA GLY A 30 3.47 13.03 21.71
C GLY A 30 4.63 12.95 20.70
N MET A 31 4.62 11.92 19.85
CA MET A 31 5.69 11.62 18.91
C MET A 31 5.29 11.95 17.48
N SER A 32 6.29 12.21 16.62
CA SER A 32 6.02 12.27 15.19
C SER A 32 5.69 10.88 14.61
N GLN A 33 4.91 10.83 13.53
CA GLN A 33 4.58 9.55 12.86
C GLN A 33 5.84 8.78 12.45
N SER A 34 6.87 9.46 11.94
CA SER A 34 8.13 8.83 11.53
C SER A 34 8.92 8.27 12.72
N GLU A 35 8.86 8.94 13.87
CA GLU A 35 9.49 8.48 15.11
C GLU A 35 8.76 7.29 15.74
N PHE A 36 7.43 7.30 15.67
CA PHE A 36 6.60 6.18 16.08
C PHE A 36 6.87 4.93 15.23
N VAL A 37 6.88 5.08 13.90
CA VAL A 37 7.21 3.98 12.96
C VAL A 37 8.63 3.48 13.19
N ARG A 38 9.61 4.38 13.36
CA ARG A 38 10.99 3.99 13.66
C ARG A 38 11.07 3.16 14.94
N THR A 39 10.40 3.58 16.00
CA THR A 39 10.38 2.86 17.28
C THR A 39 9.74 1.48 17.15
N MET A 40 8.61 1.38 16.45
CA MET A 40 7.92 0.10 16.20
C MET A 40 8.78 -0.87 15.38
N VAL A 41 9.43 -0.38 14.32
CA VAL A 41 10.32 -1.17 13.48
C VAL A 41 11.58 -1.59 14.26
N GLN A 42 12.16 -0.69 15.06
CA GLN A 42 13.30 -1.02 15.90
C GLN A 42 12.95 -2.03 16.98
N ALA A 43 11.74 -1.97 17.56
CA ALA A 43 11.25 -2.96 18.51
C ALA A 43 11.04 -4.32 17.84
N GLY A 44 10.38 -4.38 16.68
CA GLY A 44 10.16 -5.64 15.95
C GLY A 44 11.44 -6.25 15.34
N ARG A 45 12.44 -5.43 14.99
CA ARG A 45 13.76 -5.94 14.55
C ARG A 45 14.67 -6.34 15.70
N ARG A 46 14.44 -5.84 16.93
CA ARG A 46 15.17 -6.25 18.13
C ARG A 46 14.95 -7.72 18.50
N ASP A 47 13.83 -8.32 18.09
CA ASP A 47 13.59 -9.77 18.22
C ASP A 47 14.46 -10.61 17.27
N PHE A 48 15.08 -10.01 16.25
CA PHE A 48 15.90 -10.70 15.25
C PHE A 48 17.42 -10.43 15.39
N ASP A 49 17.84 -9.56 16.31
CA ASP A 49 19.26 -9.23 16.50
C ASP A 49 19.60 -9.07 17.98
N VAL A 50 20.11 -10.15 18.60
CA VAL A 50 20.86 -10.07 19.86
C VAL A 50 21.95 -11.17 19.92
N PRO A 51 23.25 -10.85 19.71
CA PRO A 51 24.28 -11.33 20.61
C PRO A 51 24.19 -10.51 21.91
N ALA A 52 23.77 -11.18 22.98
CA ALA A 52 23.46 -10.53 24.25
C ALA A 52 24.73 -10.02 24.94
N ARG A 53 24.65 -8.79 25.46
CA ARG A 53 25.29 -8.47 26.73
C ARG A 53 24.29 -7.74 27.63
N GLY A 54 23.63 -8.53 28.48
CA GLY A 54 23.07 -8.06 29.75
C GLY A 54 21.55 -7.89 29.80
N ASP A 55 20.94 -8.82 30.53
CA ASP A 55 19.73 -8.69 31.37
C ASP A 55 18.34 -9.01 30.78
N GLU A 56 18.00 -10.29 30.98
CA GLU A 56 16.75 -10.93 31.42
C GLU A 56 15.39 -10.19 31.46
N THR A 57 14.40 -10.96 30.96
CA THR A 57 12.97 -11.05 31.30
C THR A 57 11.94 -10.24 30.48
N ALA A 58 11.30 -10.91 29.52
CA ALA A 58 9.83 -11.05 29.48
C ALA A 58 9.39 -12.06 28.40
N THR A 59 8.96 -13.23 28.87
CA THR A 59 8.38 -14.35 28.13
C THR A 59 7.10 -13.96 27.36
N THR A 60 7.07 -14.28 26.07
CA THR A 60 5.84 -14.30 25.24
C THR A 60 5.04 -15.59 25.54
N PRO A 61 3.74 -15.52 25.90
CA PRO A 61 2.89 -16.71 25.96
C PRO A 61 2.52 -17.18 24.56
N GLY A 62 2.61 -18.51 24.38
CA GLY A 62 2.48 -19.22 23.12
C GLY A 62 1.10 -19.14 22.45
N VAL A 63 1.16 -19.34 21.14
CA VAL A 63 0.02 -19.61 20.26
C VAL A 63 -0.25 -21.12 20.27
N ASP A 64 -1.28 -21.54 21.00
CA ASP A 64 -1.93 -22.84 20.77
C ASP A 64 -3.12 -22.64 19.85
N GLY A 65 -3.08 -23.33 18.71
CA GLY A 65 -4.05 -23.21 17.63
C GLY A 65 -5.37 -23.91 17.90
N VAL A 66 -6.40 -23.51 17.15
CA VAL A 66 -7.56 -24.33 16.82
C VAL A 66 -8.09 -23.90 15.45
N GLU A 67 -8.07 -24.83 14.50
CA GLU A 67 -8.96 -24.84 13.33
C GLU A 67 -10.41 -24.78 13.79
N THR A 68 -11.21 -23.89 13.21
CA THR A 68 -12.65 -24.13 13.07
C THR A 68 -13.11 -23.53 11.76
N GLY A 69 -13.34 -24.42 10.80
CA GLY A 69 -14.03 -24.09 9.56
C GLY A 69 -15.48 -23.69 9.83
N LEU A 70 -15.94 -22.68 9.09
CA LEU A 70 -17.35 -22.49 8.79
C LEU A 70 -17.47 -22.14 7.32
N GLN A 71 -17.87 -23.16 6.57
CA GLN A 71 -18.49 -23.04 5.27
C GLN A 71 -19.83 -22.32 5.50
N ASN A 72 -20.05 -21.20 4.81
CA ASN A 72 -21.42 -20.76 4.52
C ASN A 72 -21.45 -20.06 3.16
N GLY A 73 -22.19 -20.67 2.24
CA GLY A 73 -22.37 -20.18 0.89
C GLY A 73 -23.21 -18.90 0.88
N GLY A 74 -22.67 -17.88 0.21
CA GLY A 74 -23.40 -16.74 -0.28
C GLY A 74 -22.89 -16.47 -1.69
N SER A 75 -23.64 -16.92 -2.68
CA SER A 75 -23.39 -16.68 -4.10
C SER A 75 -23.17 -15.18 -4.36
N ASN A 76 -21.98 -14.83 -4.82
CA ASN A 76 -21.64 -13.68 -5.69
C ASN A 76 -20.14 -13.42 -5.55
N GLN A 77 -19.31 -13.86 -6.52
CA GLN A 77 -18.10 -13.16 -6.97
C GLN A 77 -17.33 -14.04 -7.96
N ASP A 78 -17.77 -14.04 -9.21
CA ASP A 78 -16.96 -14.55 -10.32
C ASP A 78 -15.99 -13.47 -10.88
N ASP A 79 -15.99 -12.25 -10.33
CA ASP A 79 -15.19 -11.10 -10.81
C ASP A 79 -13.83 -10.89 -10.11
N GLU A 80 -13.57 -11.53 -8.96
CA GLU A 80 -12.32 -11.30 -8.20
C GLU A 80 -11.13 -12.11 -8.73
N GLY A 81 -11.40 -13.22 -9.43
CA GLY A 81 -10.35 -14.06 -10.03
C GLY A 81 -9.69 -13.41 -11.24
N GLU A 82 -10.47 -12.73 -12.09
CA GLU A 82 -9.96 -12.12 -13.32
C GLU A 82 -9.07 -10.89 -13.05
N ASN A 83 -9.46 -10.05 -12.08
CA ASN A 83 -8.69 -8.85 -11.74
C ASN A 83 -7.34 -9.18 -11.09
N ASN A 84 -7.31 -10.18 -10.20
CA ASN A 84 -6.05 -10.64 -9.59
C ASN A 84 -5.11 -11.28 -10.64
N GLY A 85 -5.65 -12.06 -11.58
CA GLY A 85 -4.86 -12.64 -12.66
C GLY A 85 -4.28 -11.59 -13.61
N GLN A 86 -5.02 -10.53 -13.92
CA GLN A 86 -4.51 -9.42 -14.73
C GLN A 86 -3.36 -8.69 -14.03
N PHE A 87 -3.46 -8.49 -12.72
CA PHE A 87 -2.41 -7.82 -11.93
C PHE A 87 -1.14 -8.66 -11.83
N GLU A 88 -1.27 -9.97 -11.59
CA GLU A 88 -0.15 -10.91 -11.58
C GLU A 88 0.57 -10.92 -12.94
N ALA A 89 -0.17 -10.96 -14.04
CA ALA A 89 0.39 -10.93 -15.40
C ALA A 89 1.25 -9.68 -15.64
N ARG A 90 0.82 -8.50 -15.13
CA ARG A 90 1.59 -7.25 -15.24
C ARG A 90 2.88 -7.28 -14.44
N ILE A 91 2.87 -7.86 -13.24
CA ILE A 91 4.10 -8.01 -12.44
C ILE A 91 5.11 -8.89 -13.19
N VAL A 92 4.63 -10.00 -13.78
CA VAL A 92 5.46 -10.90 -14.59
C VAL A 92 5.99 -10.18 -15.83
N GLU A 93 5.17 -9.39 -16.51
CA GLU A 93 5.59 -8.60 -17.68
C GLU A 93 6.66 -7.56 -17.31
N ALA A 94 6.47 -6.81 -16.22
CA ALA A 94 7.45 -5.83 -15.75
C ALA A 94 8.81 -6.46 -15.41
N LEU A 95 8.80 -7.69 -14.86
CA LEU A 95 9.97 -8.51 -14.59
C LEU A 95 10.52 -9.24 -15.84
N ALA A 96 9.75 -9.39 -16.90
CA ALA A 96 10.22 -10.03 -18.13
C ALA A 96 11.14 -9.09 -18.94
N VAL A 97 10.97 -7.77 -18.78
CA VAL A 97 11.78 -6.75 -19.47
C VAL A 97 13.24 -6.76 -18.99
N ASP A 98 13.46 -6.96 -17.69
CA ASP A 98 14.78 -7.00 -17.07
C ASP A 98 14.85 -8.16 -16.07
N SER A 99 15.93 -8.95 -16.11
CA SER A 99 16.14 -10.13 -15.25
C SER A 99 15.89 -9.92 -13.74
N HIS A 100 15.97 -8.67 -13.28
CA HIS A 100 15.57 -8.24 -11.94
C HIS A 100 15.17 -6.76 -11.97
N ARG A 101 14.22 -6.38 -11.12
CA ARG A 101 13.87 -4.98 -10.83
C ARG A 101 13.86 -4.75 -9.33
N SER A 102 14.21 -3.53 -8.90
CA SER A 102 14.02 -3.15 -7.51
C SER A 102 12.52 -3.00 -7.20
N TRP A 103 12.18 -2.95 -5.92
CA TRP A 103 10.81 -2.67 -5.48
C TRP A 103 10.29 -1.34 -6.04
N ASP A 104 11.11 -0.28 -5.98
CA ASP A 104 10.73 1.04 -6.47
C ASP A 104 10.52 1.04 -7.99
N ASP A 105 11.34 0.30 -8.74
CA ASP A 105 11.19 0.17 -10.19
C ASP A 105 9.90 -0.58 -10.56
N LEU A 106 9.53 -1.62 -9.80
CA LEU A 106 8.27 -2.35 -10.01
C LEU A 106 7.05 -1.48 -9.69
N VAL A 107 7.11 -0.71 -8.60
CA VAL A 107 6.04 0.23 -8.25
C VAL A 107 5.91 1.31 -9.31
N SER A 108 7.02 1.87 -9.81
CA SER A 108 6.99 2.86 -10.89
C SER A 108 6.36 2.27 -12.15
N ALA A 109 6.87 1.14 -12.64
CA ALA A 109 6.37 0.51 -13.85
C ALA A 109 4.87 0.17 -13.79
N LEU A 110 4.41 -0.29 -12.63
CA LEU A 110 3.01 -0.63 -12.42
C LEU A 110 2.12 0.62 -12.24
N THR A 111 2.65 1.68 -11.64
CA THR A 111 1.93 2.95 -11.51
C THR A 111 1.77 3.61 -12.88
N ASP A 112 2.83 3.62 -13.69
CA ASP A 112 2.81 4.16 -15.05
C ASP A 112 1.73 3.46 -15.91
N ASP A 113 1.62 2.12 -15.84
CA ASP A 113 0.55 1.35 -16.51
C ASP A 113 -0.85 1.76 -16.04
N ILE A 114 -1.04 1.95 -14.73
CA ILE A 114 -2.32 2.36 -14.16
C ILE A 114 -2.66 3.79 -14.59
N GLU A 115 -1.67 4.69 -14.64
CA GLU A 115 -1.83 6.07 -15.10
C GLU A 115 -2.20 6.12 -16.59
N ASP A 116 -1.55 5.33 -17.44
CA ASP A 116 -1.87 5.22 -18.87
C ASP A 116 -3.29 4.67 -19.09
N ARG A 117 -3.68 3.65 -18.31
CA ARG A 117 -5.04 3.10 -18.37
C ARG A 117 -6.08 4.10 -17.89
N LEU A 118 -5.78 4.86 -16.82
CA LEU A 118 -6.65 5.90 -16.31
C LEU A 118 -6.86 7.00 -17.35
N GLU A 119 -5.78 7.49 -17.97
CA GLU A 119 -5.84 8.52 -19.02
C GLU A 119 -6.66 8.04 -20.22
N SER A 120 -6.40 6.83 -20.69
CA SER A 120 -7.16 6.23 -21.80
C SER A 120 -8.66 6.11 -21.47
N THR A 121 -8.99 5.65 -20.26
CA THR A 121 -10.38 5.51 -19.81
C THR A 121 -11.05 6.89 -19.67
N LEU A 122 -10.35 7.89 -19.13
CA LEU A 122 -10.87 9.26 -19.03
C LEU A 122 -11.14 9.85 -20.42
N GLN A 123 -10.23 9.65 -21.38
CA GLN A 123 -10.40 10.10 -22.76
C GLN A 123 -11.63 9.47 -23.42
N GLU A 124 -11.89 8.17 -23.20
CA GLU A 124 -13.10 7.48 -23.67
C GLU A 124 -14.38 8.03 -23.01
N LEU A 125 -14.34 8.24 -21.70
CA LEU A 125 -15.46 8.80 -20.94
C LEU A 125 -15.77 10.25 -21.35
N GLN A 126 -14.76 11.03 -21.71
CA GLN A 126 -14.95 12.37 -22.26
C GLN A 126 -15.50 12.34 -23.67
N SER A 127 -14.97 11.46 -24.53
CA SER A 127 -15.44 11.29 -25.91
C SER A 127 -16.89 10.81 -25.97
N SER A 128 -17.31 9.99 -24.99
CA SER A 128 -18.71 9.57 -24.82
C SER A 128 -19.59 10.60 -24.09
N GLY A 129 -19.04 11.75 -23.72
CA GLY A 129 -19.75 12.83 -23.04
C GLY A 129 -20.24 12.47 -21.64
N ARG A 130 -19.61 11.49 -20.97
CA ARG A 130 -19.96 11.07 -19.60
C ARG A 130 -19.18 11.83 -18.54
N VAL A 131 -17.96 12.26 -18.87
CA VAL A 131 -17.05 12.98 -17.98
C VAL A 131 -16.57 14.25 -18.69
N VAL A 132 -16.29 15.33 -17.95
CA VAL A 132 -15.79 16.61 -18.47
C VAL A 132 -14.68 17.13 -17.56
N TYR A 133 -13.64 17.72 -18.14
CA TYR A 133 -12.59 18.36 -17.35
C TYR A 133 -13.10 19.69 -16.75
N SER A 134 -12.93 19.84 -15.44
CA SER A 134 -13.27 21.03 -14.67
C SER A 134 -12.00 21.78 -14.28
N GLY A 135 -11.59 22.73 -15.12
CA GLY A 135 -10.38 23.52 -14.89
C GLY A 135 -10.37 24.28 -13.55
N ARG A 136 -11.55 24.72 -13.06
CA ARG A 136 -11.67 25.42 -11.77
C ARG A 136 -11.35 24.54 -10.56
N HIS A 137 -11.54 23.23 -10.68
CA HIS A 137 -11.30 22.27 -9.61
C HIS A 137 -10.04 21.42 -9.86
N GLY A 138 -9.35 21.63 -10.99
CA GLY A 138 -8.15 20.87 -11.36
C GLY A 138 -8.41 19.38 -11.50
N GLY A 139 -9.57 18.98 -12.01
CA GLY A 139 -9.96 17.57 -12.09
C GLY A 139 -11.15 17.33 -13.01
N TYR A 140 -11.77 16.16 -12.92
CA TYR A 140 -12.85 15.74 -13.81
C TYR A 140 -14.19 15.69 -13.06
N THR A 141 -15.28 16.05 -13.73
CA THR A 141 -16.66 15.95 -13.22
C THR A 141 -17.50 15.09 -14.16
N LEU A 142 -18.59 14.51 -13.65
CA LEU A 142 -19.61 13.91 -14.53
C LEU A 142 -20.24 15.01 -15.40
N ALA A 143 -20.52 14.67 -16.66
CA ALA A 143 -21.33 15.50 -17.51
C ALA A 143 -22.76 15.51 -16.96
N GLU A 144 -23.36 16.68 -16.80
CA GLU A 144 -24.78 16.77 -16.50
C GLU A 144 -25.54 16.12 -17.66
N ARG A 145 -26.27 15.04 -17.37
CA ARG A 145 -27.19 14.44 -18.35
C ARG A 145 -28.25 15.50 -18.61
N ASP A 146 -28.14 16.18 -19.75
CA ASP A 146 -29.13 17.16 -20.16
C ASP A 146 -30.47 16.43 -20.25
N GLY A 147 -31.33 16.69 -19.25
CA GLY A 147 -32.63 16.06 -19.10
C GLY A 147 -33.54 16.60 -20.18
N ARG A 148 -33.68 15.82 -21.26
CA ARG A 148 -34.67 16.06 -22.31
C ARG A 148 -36.04 15.52 -21.90
#